data_AF-A0A938SJ27-F1
#
_entry.id   AF-A0A938SJ27-F1
#
_cell.length_a   1.000
_cell.length_b   1.000
_cell.length_c   1.000
_cell.angle_alpha   90.00
_cell.angle_beta   90.00
_cell.angle_gamma   90.00
#
_symmetry.space_group_name_H-M   'P 1'
#
loop_
_entity.id
_entity.type
_entity.pdbx_description
1 polymer ?
#
loop_
_entity_poly.entity_id
_entity_poly.type
_entity_poly.pdbx_seq_one_letter_code
_entity_poly.pdbx_strand_id
1 'polypeptide(L)' 'MAEVTYIWGTGRRKTSVARVRLKPGGNGAIVVNERDMEKFFTRESERLAVRAPLKATRTLNKYDVLVNVAGGGVTGQAGA' A
#
# COMPACT_ATOMS: atom_id res chain seq x y z
N MET A 1 21.06 -10.07 14.08
CA MET A 1 20.01 -9.12 13.64
C MET A 1 19.52 -9.61 12.30
N ALA A 2 18.25 -9.99 12.18
CA ALA A 2 17.71 -10.50 10.92
C ALA A 2 17.79 -9.38 9.86
N GLU A 3 18.41 -9.68 8.72
CA GLU A 3 18.37 -8.80 7.56
C GLU A 3 16.91 -8.65 7.14
N VAL A 4 16.32 -7.49 7.44
CA VAL A 4 14.98 -7.17 6.97
C VAL A 4 15.10 -6.84 5.50
N THR A 5 14.97 -7.88 4.66
CA THR A 5 14.93 -7.70 3.21
C THR A 5 13.62 -6.99 2.85
N TYR A 6 13.71 -5.68 2.66
CA TYR A 6 12.60 -4.91 2.11
C TYR A 6 12.48 -5.23 0.63
N ILE A 7 11.28 -5.65 0.20
CA ILE A 7 10.97 -5.78 -1.22
C ILE A 7 10.41 -4.43 -1.68
N TRP A 8 11.02 -3.87 -2.72
CA TRP A 8 10.65 -2.56 -3.25
C TRP A 8 9.72 -2.74 -4.43
N GLY A 9 8.63 -1.97 -4.44
CA GLY A 9 7.69 -1.88 -5.54
C GLY A 9 7.43 -0.42 -5.89
N THR A 10 7.15 -0.15 -7.17
CA THR A 10 6.70 1.17 -7.60
C THR A 10 5.42 1.03 -8.39
N GLY A 11 4.41 1.80 -8.00
CA GLY A 11 3.12 1.93 -8.67
C GLY A 11 3.01 3.29 -9.34
N ARG A 12 2.39 3.35 -10.53
CA ARG A 12 2.21 4.60 -11.28
C ARG A 12 0.84 4.60 -11.94
N ARG A 13 0.06 5.67 -11.74
CA ARG A 13 -1.23 5.86 -12.41
C ARG A 13 -1.47 7.33 -12.70
N LYS A 14 -1.71 7.66 -13.98
CA LYS A 14 -1.84 9.05 -14.48
C LYS A 14 -0.65 9.90 -14.04
N THR A 15 -0.81 10.77 -13.05
CA THR A 15 0.21 11.63 -12.46
C THR A 15 0.61 11.23 -11.02
N SER A 16 0.03 10.16 -10.49
CA SER A 16 0.31 9.63 -9.16
C SER A 16 1.42 8.58 -9.20
N VAL A 17 2.38 8.70 -8.27
CA VAL A 17 3.48 7.76 -8.10
C VAL A 17 3.43 7.20 -6.68
N ALA A 18 3.36 5.89 -6.56
CA ALA A 18 3.39 5.13 -5.32
C ALA A 18 4.73 4.40 -5.19
N ARG A 19 5.43 4.58 -4.06
CA ARG A 19 6.62 3.82 -3.69
C ARG A 19 6.24 2.90 -2.55
N VAL A 20 6.26 1.60 -2.81
CA VAL A 20 5.85 0.54 -1.89
C VAL A 20 7.10 -0.14 -1.34
N ARG A 21 7.14 -0.31 -0.02
CA ARG A 21 8.11 -1.13 0.69
C ARG A 21 7.34 -2.22 1.39
N LEU A 22 7.60 -3.46 0.99
CA LEU A 22 7.03 -4.66 1.59
C LEU A 22 8.06 -5.23 2.55
N LYS A 23 7.65 -5.39 3.81
CA LYS A 23 8.44 -6.06 4.83
C LYS A 23 7.87 -7.47 5.04
N PRO A 24 8.62 -8.54 4.72
CA PRO A 24 8.19 -9.91 5.00
C PRO A 24 8.18 -10.20 6.50
N GLY A 25 7.21 -10.98 6.98
CA GLY A 25 7.07 -11.37 8.39
C GLY A 25 6.30 -10.35 9.24
N GLY A 26 5.40 -9.61 8.61
CA GLY A 26 4.56 -8.59 9.24
C GLY A 26 3.17 -9.09 9.66
N ASN A 27 2.43 -8.27 10.40
CA ASN A 27 1.07 -8.54 10.86
C ASN A 27 -0.02 -8.14 9.84
N GLY A 28 0.37 -7.63 8.66
CA GLY A 28 -0.57 -7.14 7.66
C GLY A 28 -0.89 -5.66 7.81
N ALA A 29 -0.05 -4.90 8.49
CA ALA A 29 -0.25 -3.46 8.65
C ALA A 29 -0.02 -2.75 7.31
N ILE A 30 -0.96 -1.90 6.91
CA ILE A 30 -0.84 -1.10 5.68
C ILE A 30 -0.86 0.38 6.04
N VAL A 31 0.29 1.01 5.86
CA VAL A 31 0.52 2.43 6.17
C VAL A 31 0.78 3.19 4.88
N VAL A 32 0.07 4.28 4.67
CA VAL A 32 0.16 5.17 3.51
C VAL A 32 0.54 6.57 3.98
N ASN A 33 1.69 7.10 3.54
CA ASN A 33 2.23 8.40 3.97
C ASN A 33 2.16 8.58 5.49
N GLU A 34 2.67 7.59 6.23
CA GLU A 34 2.72 7.59 7.71
C GLU A 34 1.35 7.59 8.41
N ARG A 35 0.26 7.31 7.67
CA ARG A 35 -1.11 7.20 8.20
C ARG A 35 -1.71 5.84 7.86
N ASP A 36 -2.66 5.37 8.67
CA ASP A 36 -3.41 4.15 8.35
C ASP A 36 -4.21 4.31 7.06
N MET A 37 -4.30 3.24 6.27
CA MET A 37 -5.13 3.18 5.06
C MET A 37 -6.56 3.69 5.31
N GLU A 38 -7.14 3.36 6.46
CA GLU A 38 -8.53 3.72 6.78
C GLU A 38 -8.72 5.20 7.05
N LYS A 39 -7.67 5.89 7.53
CA LYS A 39 -7.67 7.34 7.77
C LYS A 39 -7.30 8.11 6.50
N PHE A 40 -6.51 7.52 5.61
CA PHE A 40 -6.08 8.16 4.37
C PHE A 40 -7.17 8.09 3.29
N PHE A 41 -7.80 6.92 3.12
CA PHE A 41 -8.90 6.75 2.17
C PHE A 41 -10.25 6.87 2.89
N THR A 42 -10.92 8.00 2.65
CA THR A 42 -12.26 8.29 3.16
C THR A 42 -13.36 7.47 2.50
N ARG A 43 -13.14 7.00 1.26
CA ARG A 43 -14.12 6.19 0.51
C ARG A 43 -13.83 4.70 0.63
N GLU A 44 -14.87 3.92 0.87
CA GLU A 44 -14.76 2.46 0.96
C GLU A 44 -14.30 1.83 -0.36
N SER A 45 -14.77 2.35 -1.50
CA SER A 45 -14.38 1.86 -2.83
C SER A 45 -12.87 1.95 -3.08
N GLU A 46 -12.22 3.01 -2.58
CA GLU A 46 -10.78 3.21 -2.70
C GLU A 46 -10.02 2.22 -1.79
N ARG A 47 -10.55 1.98 -0.59
CA ARG A 47 -10.02 0.99 0.36
C ARG A 47 -10.10 -0.45 -0.19
N LEU A 48 -11.20 -0.76 -0.88
CA LEU A 48 -11.40 -2.02 -1.58
C LEU A 48 -10.41 -2.21 -2.73
N ALA A 49 -10.14 -1.16 -3.50
CA ALA A 49 -9.19 -1.20 -4.61
C ALA A 49 -7.77 -1.55 -4.12
N VAL A 50 -7.30 -0.94 -3.03
CA VAL A 50 -5.97 -1.23 -2.46
C VAL A 50 -5.90 -2.63 -1.84
N ARG A 51 -7.00 -3.12 -1.25
CA ARG A 51 -7.07 -4.47 -0.66
C ARG A 51 -7.24 -5.58 -1.70
N ALA A 52 -7.74 -5.30 -2.90
CA ALA A 52 -7.98 -6.28 -3.96
C ALA A 52 -6.73 -7.12 -4.32
N PRO A 53 -5.55 -6.55 -4.60
CA PRO A 53 -4.35 -7.34 -4.92
C PRO A 53 -3.85 -8.19 -3.74
N LEU A 54 -3.99 -7.69 -2.51
CA LEU A 54 -3.61 -8.43 -1.29
C LEU A 54 -4.56 -9.60 -1.01
N LYS A 55 -5.86 -9.43 -1.30
CA LYS A 55 -6.86 -10.52 -1.27
C LYS A 55 -6.56 -11.56 -2.35
N ALA A 56 -6.28 -11.14 -3.58
CA ALA A 56 -6.02 -12.03 -4.70
C ALA A 56 -4.79 -12.93 -4.46
N THR A 57 -3.73 -12.36 -3.87
CA THR A 57 -2.50 -13.09 -3.55
C THR A 57 -2.57 -13.84 -2.21
N ARG A 58 -3.66 -13.70 -1.45
CA ARG A 58 -3.84 -14.26 -0.09
C ARG A 58 -2.68 -13.92 0.86
N THR A 59 -2.06 -12.75 0.67
CA THR A 59 -0.85 -12.30 1.40
C THR A 59 -1.15 -11.29 2.51
N LEU A 60 -2.43 -11.00 2.76
CA LEU A 60 -2.91 -10.00 3.72
C LEU A 60 -2.21 -10.01 5.09
N ASN A 61 -1.86 -11.19 5.63
CA ASN A 61 -1.25 -11.33 6.96
C ASN A 61 0.24 -11.73 6.92
N LYS A 62 0.90 -11.65 5.77
CA LYS A 62 2.29 -12.09 5.60
C LYS A 62 3.29 -10.94 5.48
N TYR A 63 2.82 -9.77 5.08
CA TYR A 63 3.67 -8.62 4.79
C TYR A 63 3.09 -7.36 5.43
N ASP A 64 3.97 -6.56 6.04
CA ASP A 64 3.63 -5.17 6.33
C ASP A 64 3.95 -4.33 5.09
N VAL A 65 3.02 -3.45 4.73
CA VAL A 65 3.08 -2.63 3.53
C VAL A 65 3.23 -1.17 3.95
N LEU A 66 4.39 -0.58 3.63
CA LEU A 66 4.61 0.85 3.77
C LEU A 66 4.61 1.49 2.39
N VAL A 67 3.66 2.40 2.15
CA VAL A 67 3.52 3.08 0.87
C VAL A 67 3.69 4.58 1.06
N ASN A 68 4.55 5.18 0.24
CA ASN A 68 4.61 6.62 0.08
C ASN A 68 4.04 7.01 -1.27
N VAL A 69 2.96 7.78 -1.28
CA VAL A 69 2.27 8.23 -2.48
C VAL A 69 2.44 9.73 -2.66
N ALA A 70 2.74 10.15 -3.89
CA ALA A 70 2.86 11.56 -4.26
C ALA A 70 2.21 11.82 -5.62
N GLY A 71 1.59 13.00 -5.76
CA GLY A 71 0.96 13.46 -7.00
C GLY A 71 -0.46 12.95 -7.25
N GLY A 72 -1.16 13.61 -8.17
CA GLY A 72 -2.56 13.36 -8.53
C GLY A 72 -3.55 13.59 -7.37
N GLY A 73 -4.72 12.94 -7.44
CA GLY A 73 -5.76 13.00 -6.42
C GLY A 73 -6.00 11.65 -5.72
N VAL A 74 -6.81 11.64 -4.67
CA VAL A 74 -7.04 10.48 -3.78
C VAL A 74 -7.42 9.21 -4.55
N THR A 75 -8.35 9.33 -5.51
CA THR A 75 -8.80 8.22 -6.36
C THR A 75 -7.73 7.74 -7.35
N GLY A 76 -6.82 8.64 -7.74
CA GLY A 76 -5.65 8.30 -8.56
C GLY A 76 -4.65 7.48 -7.75
N GLN A 77 -4.38 7.93 -6.52
CA GLN A 77 -3.46 7.30 -5.58
C GLN A 77 -3.96 5.94 -5.06
N ALA A 78 -5.27 5.76 -4.89
CA ALA A 78 -5.85 4.48 -4.48
C ALA A 78 -5.64 3.34 -5.48
N GLY A 79 -5.42 3.68 -6.76
CA GLY A 79 -5.18 2.71 -7.82
C GLY A 79 -3.76 2.75 -8.39
N ALA A 80 -2.85 3.49 -7.77
CA ALA A 80 -1.44 3.55 -8.14
C ALA A 80 -0.66 2.48 -7.38
#